data_AF-A0A5E3ZX04-F1
#
_entry.id   AF-A0A5E3ZX04-F1
#
_cell.length_a   1.000
_cell.length_b   1.000
_cell.length_c   1.000
_cell.angle_alpha   90.00
_cell.angle_beta   90.00
_cell.angle_gamma   90.00
#
_symmetry.space_group_name_H-M   'P 1'
#
loop_
_entity.id
_entity.type
_entity.pdbx_description
1 polymer ?
#
loop_
_entity_poly.entity_id
_entity_poly.type
_entity_poly.pdbx_seq_one_letter_code
_entity_poly.pdbx_strand_id
1 'polypeptide(L)'
;MAGNSTAVAERTTAKTGTTNRAHLRKKPFYPSWVAKFIMAITGWIFSLFLLVHMIGNLKMFRGTYTITQYDLAKGYSPDQIGQQAQAMNDYAHWLRTLLAGLFGYEGVLWVFRIVLLVCIILHFASGILLAVRGKQAHGNSARKVSTARGVFAKFMIVSGLILACFIVFHILDLTTGDTGAEFQHGDAYNNMIASFDRPAVAAFYAITMLLLLIHIEHGIATTANDFGATGKRLRAVFSMIGGILSGVIVLGNLAIVICVATGVIQPVDLAVPNQAYDGTAHAAMAALSVIG
;
A
#
# COMPACT_ATOMS: atom_id res chain seq x y z
N MET A 1 -26.66 -9.96 93.36
CA MET A 1 -25.78 -11.03 92.85
C MET A 1 -25.87 -11.03 91.33
N ALA A 2 -24.70 -11.01 90.66
CA ALA A 2 -24.41 -11.33 89.25
C ALA A 2 -25.37 -10.77 88.17
N GLY A 3 -24.96 -9.90 87.24
CA GLY A 3 -23.76 -9.95 86.43
C GLY A 3 -24.11 -10.53 85.06
N ASN A 4 -24.20 -9.70 84.02
CA ASN A 4 -24.06 -10.17 82.64
C ASN A 4 -23.38 -9.11 81.78
N SER A 5 -22.06 -9.00 81.99
CA SER A 5 -21.11 -8.47 81.04
C SER A 5 -20.55 -9.67 80.28
N THR A 6 -20.76 -9.75 78.97
CA THR A 6 -19.94 -10.48 77.98
C THR A 6 -20.62 -10.41 76.60
N ALA A 7 -20.82 -9.20 76.09
CA ALA A 7 -21.02 -8.97 74.66
C ALA A 7 -19.66 -8.81 73.96
N VAL A 8 -18.75 -9.78 74.13
CA VAL A 8 -17.47 -9.83 73.42
C VAL A 8 -17.03 -11.29 73.32
N ALA A 9 -17.31 -11.94 72.18
CA ALA A 9 -16.45 -12.95 71.56
C ALA A 9 -17.23 -13.78 70.52
N GLU A 10 -17.62 -13.17 69.41
CA GLU A 10 -17.71 -13.94 68.17
C GLU A 10 -17.36 -13.04 66.98
N ARG A 11 -16.11 -12.58 66.98
CA ARG A 11 -15.50 -12.01 65.77
C ARG A 11 -15.14 -13.19 64.88
N THR A 12 -16.12 -13.59 64.07
CA THR A 12 -15.95 -14.59 63.01
C THR A 12 -14.69 -14.20 62.22
N THR A 13 -13.67 -15.03 62.32
CA THR A 13 -12.44 -14.89 61.56
C THR A 13 -12.81 -15.04 60.09
N ALA A 14 -12.94 -13.90 59.40
CA ALA A 14 -13.07 -13.88 57.96
C ALA A 14 -11.88 -14.64 57.38
N LYS A 15 -12.13 -15.87 56.92
CA LYS A 15 -11.21 -16.68 56.11
C LYS A 15 -10.71 -15.76 55.00
N THR A 16 -9.49 -15.29 55.17
CA THR A 16 -8.80 -14.49 54.15
C THR A 16 -8.64 -15.44 52.97
N GLY A 17 -9.52 -15.31 51.98
CA GLY A 17 -9.47 -16.10 50.78
C GLY A 17 -8.11 -15.89 50.15
N THR A 18 -7.26 -16.91 50.23
CA THR A 18 -6.05 -17.02 49.43
C THR A 18 -6.51 -17.00 47.98
N THR A 19 -6.48 -15.81 47.35
CA THR A 19 -6.68 -15.71 45.92
C THR A 19 -5.64 -16.60 45.28
N ASN A 20 -6.10 -17.68 44.65
CA ASN A 20 -5.25 -18.67 44.01
C ASN A 20 -4.51 -17.98 42.85
N ARG A 21 -3.33 -17.40 43.14
CA ARG A 21 -2.48 -16.67 42.18
C ARG A 21 -1.85 -17.61 41.13
N ALA A 22 -2.17 -18.91 41.16
CA ALA A 22 -1.64 -19.91 40.23
C ALA A 22 -2.05 -19.70 38.77
N HIS A 23 -3.00 -18.80 38.48
CA HIS A 23 -3.38 -18.43 37.12
C HIS A 23 -3.05 -16.97 36.76
N LEU A 24 -1.95 -16.43 37.29
CA LEU A 24 -1.38 -15.21 36.72
C LEU A 24 -0.80 -15.55 35.34
N ARG A 25 -1.58 -15.25 34.28
CA ARG A 25 -1.17 -15.41 32.87
C ARG A 25 0.24 -14.83 32.71
N LYS A 26 1.21 -15.69 32.34
CA LYS A 26 2.60 -15.26 32.12
C LYS A 26 2.59 -14.04 31.21
N LYS A 27 3.23 -12.94 31.65
CA LYS A 27 3.34 -11.72 30.83
C LYS A 27 4.01 -12.13 29.52
N PRO A 28 3.37 -11.92 28.35
CA PRO A 28 4.00 -12.25 27.09
C PRO A 28 5.26 -11.40 26.93
N PHE A 29 6.32 -12.00 26.37
CA PHE A 29 7.57 -11.30 26.07
C PHE A 29 7.34 -10.06 25.18
N TYR A 30 6.29 -10.09 24.35
CA TYR A 30 5.89 -9.00 23.49
C TYR A 30 4.57 -8.34 23.95
N PRO A 31 4.55 -7.09 24.43
CA PRO A 31 3.32 -6.42 24.85
C PRO A 31 2.36 -6.17 23.67
N SER A 32 1.04 -6.27 23.90
CA SER A 32 0.04 -6.07 22.83
C SER A 32 0.00 -4.64 22.29
N TRP A 33 0.35 -3.64 23.11
CA TRP A 33 0.40 -2.25 22.67
C TRP A 33 1.54 -2.01 21.66
N VAL A 34 2.70 -2.68 21.84
CA VAL A 34 3.83 -2.60 20.90
C VAL A 34 3.43 -3.15 19.54
N ALA A 35 2.80 -4.33 19.51
CA ALA A 35 2.32 -4.93 18.26
C ALA A 35 1.31 -4.03 17.53
N LYS A 36 0.40 -3.38 18.26
CA LYS A 36 -0.55 -2.41 17.68
C LYS A 36 0.15 -1.18 17.11
N PHE A 37 1.15 -0.67 17.83
CA PHE A 37 1.90 0.51 17.40
C PHE A 37 2.70 0.21 16.13
N ILE A 38 3.37 -0.95 16.07
CA ILE A 38 4.06 -1.42 14.86
C ILE A 38 3.07 -1.62 13.71
N MET A 39 1.93 -2.25 13.97
CA MET A 39 0.87 -2.45 12.98
C MET A 39 0.41 -1.11 12.38
N ALA A 40 0.18 -0.11 13.24
CA ALA A 40 -0.25 1.22 12.82
C ALA A 40 0.84 1.94 12.01
N ILE A 41 2.09 1.98 12.49
CA ILE A 41 3.20 2.66 11.80
C ILE A 41 3.46 2.02 10.44
N THR A 42 3.60 0.71 10.39
CA THR A 42 3.83 -0.01 9.12
C THR A 42 2.67 0.19 8.15
N GLY A 43 1.43 0.21 8.62
CA GLY A 43 0.25 0.51 7.80
C GLY A 43 0.27 1.92 7.19
N TRP A 44 0.71 2.93 7.96
CA TRP A 44 0.89 4.30 7.46
C TRP A 44 2.04 4.40 6.44
N ILE A 45 3.17 3.72 6.69
CA ILE A 45 4.29 3.64 5.74
C ILE A 45 3.82 3.04 4.41
N PHE A 46 3.06 1.94 4.46
CA PHE A 46 2.49 1.34 3.25
C PHE A 46 1.52 2.26 2.54
N SER A 47 0.66 2.95 3.28
CA SER A 47 -0.31 3.87 2.69
C SER A 47 0.37 5.02 1.95
N LEU A 48 1.47 5.55 2.51
CA LEU A 48 2.30 6.56 1.84
C LEU A 48 3.02 6.00 0.62
N PHE A 49 3.60 4.80 0.72
CA PHE A 49 4.22 4.13 -0.41
C PHE A 49 3.21 3.92 -1.55
N LEU A 50 2.01 3.42 -1.26
CA LEU A 50 0.96 3.19 -2.24
C LEU A 50 0.50 4.48 -2.90
N LEU A 51 0.45 5.60 -2.17
CA LEU A 51 0.15 6.91 -2.74
C LEU A 51 1.23 7.35 -3.73
N VAL A 52 2.51 7.26 -3.36
CA VAL A 52 3.63 7.61 -4.26
C VAL A 52 3.68 6.67 -5.46
N HIS A 53 3.48 5.38 -5.24
CA HIS A 53 3.42 4.36 -6.30
C HIS A 53 2.29 4.65 -7.28
N MET A 54 1.09 4.97 -6.78
CA MET A 54 -0.05 5.39 -7.59
C MET A 54 0.24 6.66 -8.41
N ILE A 55 0.91 7.67 -7.83
CA ILE A 55 1.33 8.87 -8.55
C ILE A 55 2.28 8.53 -9.70
N GLY A 56 3.20 7.59 -9.47
CA GLY A 56 4.06 7.04 -10.51
C GLY A 56 3.27 6.39 -11.64
N ASN A 57 2.31 5.53 -11.29
CA ASN A 57 1.47 4.82 -12.26
C ASN A 57 0.60 5.79 -13.07
N LEU A 58 0.07 6.85 -12.45
CA LEU A 58 -0.70 7.88 -13.15
C LEU A 58 0.07 8.62 -14.25
N LYS A 59 1.42 8.56 -14.25
CA LYS A 59 2.19 9.11 -15.36
C LYS A 59 1.89 8.45 -16.69
N MET A 60 1.30 7.25 -16.68
CA MET A 60 0.74 6.63 -17.89
C MET A 60 -0.25 7.54 -18.63
N PHE A 61 -0.98 8.39 -17.92
CA PHE A 61 -1.94 9.33 -18.53
C PHE A 61 -1.33 10.66 -18.95
N ARG A 62 -0.07 10.96 -18.57
CA ARG A 62 0.55 12.25 -18.91
C ARG A 62 1.07 12.19 -20.34
N GLY A 63 0.57 13.08 -21.19
CA GLY A 63 0.97 13.18 -22.60
C GLY A 63 -0.15 12.92 -23.61
N THR A 64 -1.41 13.25 -23.27
CA THR A 64 -2.54 13.14 -24.21
C THR A 64 -2.49 14.26 -25.25
N TYR A 65 -1.55 14.17 -26.19
CA TYR A 65 -1.66 14.85 -27.48
C TYR A 65 -1.79 13.78 -28.55
N THR A 66 -3.02 13.54 -29.00
CA THR A 66 -3.28 12.71 -30.17
C THR A 66 -3.05 13.58 -31.40
N ILE A 67 -1.97 13.35 -32.14
CA ILE A 67 -1.78 13.99 -33.44
C ILE A 67 -2.86 13.44 -34.38
N THR A 68 -3.74 14.30 -34.87
CA THR A 68 -4.72 13.92 -35.89
C THR A 68 -4.09 14.02 -37.29
N GLN A 69 -4.68 13.39 -38.31
CA GLN A 69 -4.21 13.57 -39.70
C GLN A 69 -4.25 15.04 -40.16
N TYR A 70 -5.09 15.87 -39.52
CA TYR A 70 -5.12 17.32 -39.72
C TYR A 70 -3.86 18.02 -39.18
N ASP A 71 -3.25 17.51 -38.10
CA ASP A 71 -2.04 18.06 -37.48
C ASP A 71 -0.76 17.63 -38.22
N LEU A 72 -0.72 16.40 -38.76
CA LEU A 72 0.34 15.95 -39.66
C LEU A 72 0.41 16.80 -40.94
N ALA A 73 -0.76 17.20 -41.46
CA ALA A 73 -0.85 18.08 -42.63
C ALA A 73 -0.36 19.52 -42.37
N LYS A 74 -0.19 19.92 -41.10
CA LYS A 74 0.38 21.21 -40.67
C LYS A 74 1.86 21.15 -40.27
N GLY A 75 2.51 19.99 -40.40
CA GLY A 75 3.95 19.84 -40.15
C GLY A 75 4.34 19.51 -38.70
N TYR A 76 3.41 18.99 -37.89
CA TYR A 76 3.74 18.45 -36.57
C TYR A 76 4.32 17.02 -36.70
N SER A 77 5.37 16.70 -35.93
CA SER A 77 6.17 15.46 -36.02
C SER A 77 5.57 14.30 -35.18
N PRO A 78 5.85 13.00 -35.49
CA PRO A 78 5.26 11.82 -34.82
C PRO A 78 5.63 11.60 -33.33
N ASP A 79 6.30 12.55 -32.68
CA ASP A 79 6.91 12.39 -31.36
C ASP A 79 5.91 12.31 -30.19
N GLN A 80 4.59 12.42 -30.41
CA GLN A 80 3.61 12.56 -29.33
C GLN A 80 2.97 11.25 -28.83
N ILE A 81 3.02 10.15 -29.59
CA ILE A 81 2.54 8.83 -29.11
C ILE A 81 3.60 8.18 -28.17
N GLY A 82 4.88 8.50 -28.37
CA GLY A 82 5.97 8.09 -27.47
C GLY A 82 6.03 8.87 -26.16
N GLN A 83 5.42 10.06 -26.06
CA GLN A 83 5.53 10.92 -24.88
C GLN A 83 4.93 10.32 -23.61
N GLN A 84 3.88 9.49 -23.73
CA GLN A 84 3.24 8.83 -22.59
C GLN A 84 4.13 7.73 -22.01
N ALA A 85 4.68 6.89 -22.88
CA ALA A 85 5.65 5.86 -22.51
C ALA A 85 6.92 6.50 -21.92
N GLN A 86 7.42 7.58 -22.53
CA GLN A 86 8.57 8.35 -22.03
C GLN A 86 8.33 8.92 -20.64
N ALA A 87 7.18 9.57 -20.36
CA ALA A 87 6.94 10.17 -19.05
C ALA A 87 6.97 9.14 -17.88
N MET A 88 6.45 7.93 -18.13
CA MET A 88 6.48 6.82 -17.17
C MET A 88 7.88 6.19 -17.07
N ASN A 89 8.53 5.93 -18.21
CA ASN A 89 9.86 5.32 -18.27
C ASN A 89 10.94 6.26 -17.71
N ASP A 90 10.89 7.55 -18.02
CA ASP A 90 11.76 8.59 -17.46
C ASP A 90 11.59 8.73 -15.96
N TYR A 91 10.36 8.61 -15.46
CA TYR A 91 10.14 8.60 -14.02
C TYR A 91 10.75 7.36 -13.37
N ALA A 92 10.56 6.18 -13.97
CA ALA A 92 11.18 4.95 -13.50
C ALA A 92 12.71 5.06 -13.52
N HIS A 93 13.29 5.70 -14.54
CA HIS A 93 14.72 5.94 -14.62
C HIS A 93 15.20 6.96 -13.57
N TRP A 94 14.50 8.09 -13.43
CA TRP A 94 14.81 9.13 -12.44
C TRP A 94 14.84 8.55 -11.02
N LEU A 95 13.89 7.69 -10.68
CA LEU A 95 13.86 6.98 -9.40
C LEU A 95 15.12 6.13 -9.16
N ARG A 96 15.70 5.52 -10.20
CA ARG A 96 16.97 4.78 -10.09
C ARG A 96 18.15 5.70 -9.88
N THR A 97 18.10 6.90 -10.44
CA THR A 97 19.15 7.92 -10.27
C THR A 97 18.95 8.82 -9.04
N LEU A 98 17.88 8.62 -8.27
CA LEU A 98 17.53 9.46 -7.14
C LEU A 98 18.63 9.38 -6.07
N LEU A 99 19.25 10.52 -5.74
CA LEU A 99 20.42 10.61 -4.87
C LEU A 99 21.57 9.67 -5.29
N ALA A 100 21.76 9.44 -6.60
CA ALA A 100 22.84 8.61 -7.11
C ALA A 100 24.23 9.08 -6.66
N GLY A 101 24.42 10.39 -6.43
CA GLY A 101 25.67 10.93 -5.89
C GLY A 101 26.01 10.47 -4.47
N LEU A 102 25.02 10.02 -3.68
CA LEU A 102 25.21 9.54 -2.30
C LEU A 102 25.11 8.02 -2.19
N PHE A 103 24.21 7.39 -2.96
CA PHE A 103 23.89 5.96 -2.83
C PHE A 103 24.17 5.12 -4.09
N GLY A 104 24.63 5.73 -5.19
CA GLY A 104 24.82 5.05 -6.48
C GLY A 104 23.51 4.82 -7.25
N TYR A 105 23.65 4.27 -8.47
CA TYR A 105 22.50 3.88 -9.29
C TYR A 105 21.68 2.80 -8.58
N GLU A 106 20.36 3.00 -8.47
CA GLU A 106 19.38 2.20 -7.70
C GLU A 106 19.56 2.18 -6.17
N GLY A 107 20.54 2.88 -5.61
CA GLY A 107 20.85 2.79 -4.17
C GLY A 107 19.67 3.16 -3.27
N VAL A 108 18.96 4.25 -3.58
CA VAL A 108 17.77 4.64 -2.82
C VAL A 108 16.62 3.64 -2.98
N LEU A 109 16.49 3.01 -4.14
CA LEU A 109 15.49 1.97 -4.35
C LEU A 109 15.76 0.75 -3.49
N TRP A 110 17.03 0.37 -3.30
CA TRP A 110 17.41 -0.70 -2.37
C TRP A 110 17.04 -0.37 -0.93
N VAL A 111 17.28 0.87 -0.49
CA VAL A 111 16.85 1.32 0.84
C VAL A 111 15.33 1.20 0.99
N PHE A 112 14.56 1.69 0.03
CA PHE A 112 13.10 1.56 0.06
C PHE A 112 12.65 0.09 0.06
N ARG A 113 13.27 -0.78 -0.76
CA ARG A 113 12.97 -2.22 -0.79
C ARG A 113 13.20 -2.89 0.56
N ILE A 114 14.34 -2.61 1.20
CA ILE A 114 14.66 -3.17 2.53
C ILE A 114 13.65 -2.66 3.58
N VAL A 115 13.35 -1.37 3.59
CA VAL A 115 12.38 -0.78 4.53
C VAL A 115 10.99 -1.39 4.34
N LEU A 116 10.50 -1.50 3.10
CA LEU A 116 9.20 -2.08 2.80
C LEU A 116 9.16 -3.58 3.11
N LEU A 117 10.25 -4.31 2.86
CA LEU A 117 10.38 -5.73 3.21
C LEU A 117 10.32 -5.94 4.73
N VAL A 118 11.03 -5.12 5.50
CA VAL A 118 10.95 -5.15 6.97
C VAL A 118 9.53 -4.78 7.43
N CYS A 119 8.92 -3.76 6.82
CA CYS A 119 7.56 -3.36 7.16
C CYS A 119 6.54 -4.47 6.88
N ILE A 120 6.64 -5.22 5.77
CA ILE A 120 5.64 -6.24 5.42
C ILE A 120 5.73 -7.40 6.40
N ILE A 121 6.94 -7.82 6.76
CA ILE A 121 7.18 -8.86 7.76
C ILE A 121 6.60 -8.43 9.11
N LEU A 122 6.92 -7.21 9.57
CA LEU A 122 6.46 -6.70 10.86
C LEU A 122 4.94 -6.48 10.89
N HIS A 123 4.35 -5.97 9.81
CA HIS A 123 2.92 -5.75 9.66
C HIS A 123 2.17 -7.08 9.72
N PHE A 124 2.59 -8.05 8.90
CA PHE A 124 1.98 -9.36 8.82
C PHE A 124 2.10 -10.14 10.15
N ALA A 125 3.29 -10.16 10.75
CA ALA A 125 3.53 -10.82 12.04
C ALA A 125 2.70 -10.18 13.17
N SER A 126 2.63 -8.85 13.21
CA SER A 126 1.83 -8.13 14.22
C SER A 126 0.33 -8.40 14.04
N GLY A 127 -0.15 -8.47 12.80
CA GLY A 127 -1.53 -8.82 12.47
C GLY A 127 -1.92 -10.21 12.95
N ILE A 128 -1.09 -11.23 12.65
CA ILE A 128 -1.29 -12.59 13.13
C ILE A 128 -1.27 -12.64 14.66
N LEU A 129 -0.28 -12.00 15.28
CA LEU A 129 -0.14 -11.96 16.74
C LEU A 129 -1.39 -11.39 17.42
N LEU A 130 -1.91 -10.28 16.90
CA LEU A 130 -3.12 -9.64 17.41
C LEU A 130 -4.37 -10.48 17.16
N ALA A 131 -4.49 -11.13 16.01
CA ALA A 131 -5.60 -12.01 15.69
C ALA A 131 -5.64 -13.24 16.61
N VAL A 132 -4.49 -13.88 16.86
CA VAL A 132 -4.36 -15.02 17.78
C VAL A 132 -4.71 -14.59 19.21
N ARG A 133 -4.16 -13.46 19.68
CA ARG A 133 -4.46 -12.93 21.02
C ARG A 133 -5.93 -12.54 21.18
N GLY A 134 -6.54 -11.98 20.14
CA GLY A 134 -7.96 -11.67 20.11
C GLY A 134 -8.82 -12.93 20.28
N LYS A 135 -8.53 -13.99 19.51
CA LYS A 135 -9.22 -15.28 19.64
C LYS A 135 -9.06 -15.88 21.04
N GLN A 136 -7.86 -15.86 21.61
CA GLN A 136 -7.59 -16.36 22.96
C GLN A 136 -8.30 -15.56 24.05
N ALA A 137 -8.50 -14.25 23.85
CA ALA A 137 -9.16 -13.37 24.83
C ALA A 137 -10.69 -13.50 24.81
N HIS A 138 -11.30 -13.88 23.69
CA HIS A 138 -12.75 -13.98 23.56
C HIS A 138 -13.37 -15.27 24.15
N GLY A 139 -12.59 -16.34 24.33
CA GLY A 139 -13.09 -17.63 24.84
C GLY A 139 -14.19 -18.25 23.95
N ASN A 140 -14.93 -19.26 24.46
CA ASN A 140 -16.04 -19.89 23.75
C ASN A 140 -17.32 -19.02 23.66
N SER A 141 -17.34 -17.86 24.31
CA SER A 141 -18.50 -16.97 24.29
C SER A 141 -18.38 -16.00 23.12
N ALA A 142 -18.70 -16.47 21.91
CA ALA A 142 -18.80 -15.63 20.73
C ALA A 142 -19.89 -14.56 20.94
N ARG A 143 -19.50 -13.36 21.39
CA ARG A 143 -20.40 -12.21 21.42
C ARG A 143 -20.89 -12.00 19.98
N LYS A 144 -22.21 -11.97 19.78
CA LYS A 144 -22.84 -11.75 18.48
C LYS A 144 -22.55 -10.31 18.03
N VAL A 145 -21.41 -10.08 17.39
CA VAL A 145 -21.05 -8.75 16.87
C VAL A 145 -21.80 -8.54 15.56
N SER A 146 -22.90 -7.78 15.62
CA SER A 146 -23.77 -7.45 14.49
C SER A 146 -23.41 -6.12 13.80
N THR A 147 -22.40 -5.39 14.28
CA THR A 147 -22.00 -4.12 13.67
C THR A 147 -21.19 -4.37 12.38
N ALA A 148 -21.42 -3.59 11.33
CA ALA A 148 -20.64 -3.64 10.09
C ALA A 148 -19.13 -3.64 10.33
N ARG A 149 -18.66 -2.78 11.26
CA ARG A 149 -17.24 -2.70 11.66
C ARG A 149 -16.68 -4.01 12.23
N GLY A 150 -17.50 -4.80 12.90
CA GLY A 150 -17.13 -6.13 13.41
C GLY A 150 -17.17 -7.24 12.36
N VAL A 151 -17.97 -7.09 11.30
CA VAL A 151 -17.94 -7.98 10.14
C VAL A 151 -16.66 -7.74 9.34
N PHE A 152 -16.32 -6.48 9.05
CA PHE A 152 -15.08 -6.13 8.34
C PHE A 152 -13.81 -6.56 9.09
N ALA A 153 -13.81 -6.51 10.43
CA ALA A 153 -12.70 -7.00 11.23
C ALA A 153 -12.42 -8.51 11.04
N LYS A 154 -13.43 -9.32 10.68
CA LYS A 154 -13.25 -10.75 10.38
C LYS A 154 -12.53 -10.97 9.05
N PHE A 155 -12.72 -10.06 8.10
CA PHE A 155 -12.10 -10.13 6.78
C PHE A 155 -10.68 -9.55 6.74
N MET A 156 -10.22 -8.83 7.77
CA MET A 156 -8.90 -8.20 7.79
C MET A 156 -7.72 -9.14 7.58
N ILE A 157 -7.72 -10.31 8.23
CA ILE A 157 -6.64 -11.30 8.03
C ILE A 157 -6.72 -11.94 6.64
N VAL A 158 -7.93 -12.21 6.15
CA VAL A 158 -8.13 -12.81 4.83
C VAL A 158 -7.71 -11.83 3.74
N SER A 159 -8.14 -10.57 3.81
CA SER A 159 -7.72 -9.54 2.87
C SER A 159 -6.20 -9.30 2.95
N GLY A 160 -5.61 -9.25 4.14
CA GLY A 160 -4.15 -9.14 4.30
C GLY A 160 -3.37 -10.30 3.66
N LEU A 161 -3.86 -11.54 3.79
CA LEU A 161 -3.25 -12.71 3.15
C LEU A 161 -3.36 -12.64 1.62
N ILE A 162 -4.54 -12.28 1.10
CA ILE A 162 -4.74 -12.12 -0.35
C ILE A 162 -3.83 -11.02 -0.88
N LEU A 163 -3.73 -9.89 -0.18
CA LEU A 163 -2.83 -8.79 -0.56
C LEU A 163 -1.36 -9.19 -0.50
N ALA A 164 -0.94 -10.00 0.47
CA ALA A 164 0.43 -10.53 0.52
C ALA A 164 0.73 -11.43 -0.69
N CYS A 165 -0.18 -12.33 -1.06
CA CYS A 165 -0.07 -13.13 -2.27
C CYS A 165 -0.06 -12.26 -3.54
N PHE A 166 -0.89 -11.21 -3.57
CA PHE A 166 -0.90 -10.24 -4.65
C PHE A 166 0.43 -9.51 -4.78
N ILE A 167 1.09 -9.10 -3.70
CA ILE A 167 2.40 -8.46 -3.77
C ILE A 167 3.43 -9.38 -4.45
N VAL A 168 3.42 -10.68 -4.12
CA VAL A 168 4.30 -11.66 -4.77
C VAL A 168 3.99 -11.74 -6.25
N PHE A 169 2.71 -11.91 -6.62
CA PHE A 169 2.29 -11.94 -8.02
C PHE A 169 2.65 -10.65 -8.75
N HIS A 170 2.40 -9.48 -8.16
CA HIS A 170 2.70 -8.17 -8.72
C HIS A 170 4.19 -7.99 -9.05
N ILE A 171 5.07 -8.45 -8.16
CA ILE A 171 6.51 -8.45 -8.41
C ILE A 171 6.85 -9.37 -9.58
N LEU A 172 6.33 -10.61 -9.58
CA LEU A 172 6.57 -11.55 -10.66
C LEU A 172 6.08 -11.02 -12.01
N ASP A 173 4.95 -10.32 -12.00
CA ASP A 173 4.24 -9.88 -13.19
C ASP A 173 4.84 -8.60 -13.80
N LEU A 174 5.04 -7.56 -13.00
CA LEU A 174 5.43 -6.23 -13.48
C LEU A 174 6.88 -5.84 -13.16
N THR A 175 7.59 -6.63 -12.34
CA THR A 175 9.00 -6.35 -12.00
C THR A 175 9.96 -7.36 -12.63
N THR A 176 9.62 -8.64 -12.65
CA THR A 176 10.51 -9.68 -13.20
C THR A 176 10.04 -10.27 -14.53
N GLY A 177 8.74 -10.23 -14.84
CA GLY A 177 8.19 -10.74 -16.10
C GLY A 177 7.94 -12.25 -16.12
N ASP A 178 7.93 -12.91 -14.96
CA ASP A 178 7.87 -14.37 -14.83
C ASP A 178 6.45 -14.97 -14.90
N THR A 179 5.46 -14.19 -15.36
CA THR A 179 4.04 -14.61 -15.43
C THR A 179 3.55 -14.87 -16.85
N GLY A 180 4.45 -14.80 -17.84
CA GLY A 180 4.15 -15.12 -19.25
C GLY A 180 3.59 -13.98 -20.09
N ALA A 181 3.65 -12.73 -19.62
CA ALA A 181 3.45 -11.56 -20.48
C ALA A 181 4.74 -11.24 -21.27
N GLU A 182 4.61 -10.54 -22.40
CA GLU A 182 5.79 -9.92 -23.03
C GLU A 182 6.41 -8.91 -22.05
N PHE A 183 7.71 -9.04 -21.79
CA PHE A 183 8.40 -8.26 -20.78
C PHE A 183 9.75 -7.77 -21.28
N GLN A 184 9.97 -6.45 -21.21
CA GLN A 184 11.23 -5.80 -21.54
C GLN A 184 11.74 -4.99 -20.34
N HIS A 185 12.97 -5.28 -19.90
CA HIS A 185 13.53 -4.59 -18.75
C HIS A 185 13.75 -3.10 -19.04
N GLY A 186 13.21 -2.23 -18.17
CA GLY A 186 13.29 -0.78 -18.34
C GLY A 186 12.09 -0.15 -19.05
N ASP A 187 11.25 -0.95 -19.71
CA ASP A 187 10.03 -0.46 -20.38
C ASP A 187 8.77 -0.69 -19.53
N ALA A 188 8.64 0.12 -18.48
CA ALA A 188 7.56 -0.02 -17.51
C ALA A 188 6.17 0.21 -18.13
N TYR A 189 6.08 1.06 -19.16
CA TYR A 189 4.82 1.36 -19.85
C TYR A 189 4.29 0.13 -20.61
N ASN A 190 5.09 -0.43 -21.52
CA ASN A 190 4.63 -1.55 -22.35
C ASN A 190 4.43 -2.83 -21.53
N ASN A 191 5.26 -3.08 -20.51
CA ASN A 191 5.06 -4.23 -19.62
C ASN A 191 3.74 -4.16 -18.85
N MET A 192 3.33 -2.96 -18.44
CA MET A 192 2.05 -2.77 -17.75
C MET A 192 0.86 -3.01 -18.69
N ILE A 193 0.98 -2.57 -19.95
CA ILE A 193 -0.03 -2.83 -20.98
C ILE A 193 -0.12 -4.32 -21.29
N ALA A 194 1.02 -4.97 -21.57
CA ALA A 194 1.09 -6.39 -21.88
C ALA A 194 0.50 -7.25 -20.75
N SER A 195 0.63 -6.82 -19.49
CA SER A 195 0.00 -7.52 -18.38
C SER A 195 -1.53 -7.34 -18.38
N PHE A 196 -2.03 -6.10 -18.47
CA PHE A 196 -3.47 -5.81 -18.38
C PHE A 196 -4.25 -6.12 -19.66
N ASP A 197 -3.60 -6.34 -20.78
CA ASP A 197 -4.23 -6.88 -21.99
C ASP A 197 -4.74 -8.31 -21.78
N ARG A 198 -4.18 -9.05 -20.82
CA ARG A 198 -4.69 -10.36 -20.39
C ARG A 198 -5.91 -10.18 -19.46
N PRO A 199 -7.14 -10.51 -19.89
CA PRO A 199 -8.36 -10.13 -19.15
C PRO A 199 -8.44 -10.74 -17.75
N ALA A 200 -7.94 -11.97 -17.57
CA ALA A 200 -7.90 -12.63 -16.26
C ALA A 200 -6.99 -11.89 -15.27
N VAL A 201 -5.86 -11.36 -15.74
CA VAL A 201 -4.91 -10.62 -14.91
C VAL A 201 -5.47 -9.24 -14.58
N ALA A 202 -6.03 -8.51 -15.56
CA ALA A 202 -6.73 -7.25 -15.30
C ALA A 202 -7.85 -7.40 -14.27
N ALA A 203 -8.70 -8.44 -14.39
CA ALA A 203 -9.74 -8.72 -13.40
C ALA A 203 -9.17 -9.03 -12.02
N PHE A 204 -8.10 -9.81 -11.93
CA PHE A 204 -7.43 -10.12 -10.67
C PHE A 204 -6.87 -8.86 -9.98
N TYR A 205 -6.20 -7.98 -10.72
CA TYR A 205 -5.73 -6.69 -10.21
C TYR A 205 -6.90 -5.81 -9.77
N ALA A 206 -7.97 -5.71 -10.57
CA ALA A 206 -9.16 -4.92 -10.22
C ALA A 206 -9.82 -5.39 -8.91
N ILE A 207 -10.04 -6.70 -8.75
CA ILE A 207 -10.58 -7.27 -7.51
C ILE A 207 -9.66 -6.99 -6.32
N THR A 208 -8.35 -7.12 -6.51
CA THR A 208 -7.36 -6.82 -5.47
C THR A 208 -7.39 -5.35 -5.06
N MET A 209 -7.58 -4.42 -6.00
CA MET A 209 -7.73 -2.99 -5.67
C MET A 209 -8.96 -2.74 -4.78
N LEU A 210 -10.07 -3.44 -5.00
CA LEU A 210 -11.25 -3.35 -4.13
C LEU A 210 -10.99 -3.93 -2.74
N LEU A 211 -10.23 -5.04 -2.64
CA LEU A 211 -9.80 -5.58 -1.35
C LEU A 211 -8.85 -4.62 -0.62
N LEU A 212 -7.93 -3.99 -1.35
CA LEU A 212 -7.01 -2.98 -0.83
C LEU A 212 -7.76 -1.78 -0.27
N LEU A 213 -8.83 -1.34 -0.95
CA LEU A 213 -9.71 -0.26 -0.46
C LEU A 213 -10.20 -0.55 0.95
N ILE A 214 -10.85 -1.71 1.11
CA ILE A 214 -11.43 -2.15 2.39
C ILE A 214 -10.33 -2.32 3.46
N HIS A 215 -9.16 -2.85 3.05
CA HIS A 215 -8.03 -3.08 3.94
C HIS A 215 -7.45 -1.75 4.48
N ILE A 216 -7.20 -0.77 3.62
CA ILE A 216 -6.65 0.53 4.01
C ILE A 216 -7.66 1.33 4.83
N GLU A 217 -8.91 1.44 4.36
CA GLU A 217 -9.95 2.23 5.03
C GLU A 217 -10.10 1.81 6.49
N HIS A 218 -10.28 0.50 6.73
CA HIS A 218 -10.46 -0.01 8.08
C HIS A 218 -9.13 -0.04 8.86
N GLY A 219 -8.00 -0.30 8.21
CA GLY A 219 -6.68 -0.19 8.83
C GLY A 219 -6.46 1.19 9.44
N ILE A 220 -6.54 2.25 8.63
CA ILE A 220 -6.35 3.63 9.07
C ILE A 220 -7.40 4.03 10.11
N ALA A 221 -8.67 3.68 9.92
CA ALA A 221 -9.72 3.99 10.88
C ALA A 221 -9.46 3.35 12.26
N THR A 222 -8.87 2.16 12.32
CA THR A 222 -8.55 1.49 13.59
C THR A 222 -7.32 2.04 14.28
N THR A 223 -6.34 2.59 13.54
CA THR A 223 -5.13 3.20 14.13
C THR A 223 -5.42 4.33 15.11
N ALA A 224 -6.53 5.06 14.93
CA ALA A 224 -6.97 6.08 15.89
C ALA A 224 -7.09 5.50 17.31
N ASN A 225 -7.63 4.29 17.45
CA ASN A 225 -7.77 3.64 18.76
C ASN A 225 -6.43 3.13 19.28
N ASP A 226 -5.52 2.74 18.40
CA ASP A 226 -4.21 2.23 18.77
C ASP A 226 -3.27 3.34 19.29
N PHE A 227 -3.45 4.58 18.82
CA PHE A 227 -2.83 5.77 19.39
C PHE A 227 -3.58 6.34 20.63
N GLY A 228 -4.63 5.65 21.10
CA GLY A 228 -5.36 6.05 22.31
C GLY A 228 -6.38 7.17 22.10
N ALA A 229 -6.78 7.49 20.87
CA ALA A 229 -7.82 8.48 20.63
C ALA A 229 -9.17 8.03 21.23
N THR A 230 -9.69 8.78 22.19
CA THR A 230 -10.98 8.53 22.86
C THR A 230 -12.13 9.37 22.29
N GLY A 231 -11.82 10.50 21.63
CA GLY A 231 -12.81 11.43 21.08
C GLY A 231 -13.50 10.93 19.80
N LYS A 232 -14.83 11.10 19.73
CA LYS A 232 -15.64 10.75 18.53
C LYS A 232 -15.18 11.51 17.27
N ARG A 233 -14.86 12.80 17.41
CA ARG A 233 -14.41 13.66 16.29
C ARG A 233 -13.10 13.14 15.70
N LEU A 234 -12.09 12.85 16.53
CA LEU A 234 -10.79 12.38 16.05
C LEU A 234 -10.90 11.02 15.33
N ARG A 235 -11.69 10.10 15.86
CA ARG A 235 -11.96 8.81 15.18
C ARG A 235 -12.68 8.97 13.84
N ALA A 236 -13.59 9.94 13.74
CA ALA A 236 -14.26 10.27 12.49
C ALA A 236 -13.27 10.84 11.46
N VAL A 237 -12.35 11.71 11.88
CA VAL A 237 -11.28 12.26 11.02
C VAL A 237 -10.41 11.14 10.46
N PHE A 238 -9.93 10.20 11.29
CA PHE A 238 -9.14 9.06 10.81
C PHE A 238 -9.93 8.17 9.83
N SER A 239 -11.22 7.96 10.08
CA SER A 239 -12.07 7.19 9.16
C SER A 239 -12.23 7.92 7.82
N MET A 240 -12.42 9.24 7.85
CA MET A 240 -12.50 10.06 6.64
C MET A 240 -11.19 10.08 5.87
N ILE A 241 -10.04 10.24 6.55
CA ILE A 241 -8.72 10.17 5.92
C ILE A 241 -8.52 8.79 5.28
N GLY A 242 -8.85 7.72 5.99
CA GLY A 242 -8.77 6.36 5.47
C GLY A 242 -9.61 6.16 4.21
N GLY A 243 -10.86 6.64 4.22
CA GLY A 243 -11.76 6.57 3.06
C GLY A 243 -11.28 7.39 1.86
N ILE A 244 -10.84 8.63 2.07
CA ILE A 244 -10.33 9.49 1.00
C ILE A 244 -9.04 8.89 0.42
N LEU A 245 -8.08 8.54 1.28
CA LEU A 245 -6.78 8.03 0.85
C LEU A 245 -6.91 6.72 0.08
N SER A 246 -7.67 5.76 0.61
CA SER A 246 -7.94 4.49 -0.08
C SER A 246 -8.70 4.70 -1.39
N GLY A 247 -9.72 5.56 -1.40
CA GLY A 247 -10.49 5.90 -2.59
C GLY A 247 -9.62 6.48 -3.70
N VAL A 248 -8.77 7.47 -3.40
CA VAL A 248 -7.88 8.07 -4.40
C VAL A 248 -6.89 7.05 -4.97
N ILE A 249 -6.23 6.26 -4.10
CA ILE A 249 -5.26 5.23 -4.53
C ILE A 249 -5.93 4.21 -5.46
N VAL A 250 -7.13 3.75 -5.10
CA VAL A 250 -7.83 2.70 -5.84
C VAL A 250 -8.41 3.25 -7.14
N LEU A 251 -9.05 4.42 -7.12
CA LEU A 251 -9.62 5.01 -8.34
C LEU A 251 -8.54 5.28 -9.38
N GLY A 252 -7.37 5.80 -8.99
CA GLY A 252 -6.30 6.09 -9.93
C GLY A 252 -5.68 4.85 -10.56
N ASN A 253 -5.38 3.82 -9.75
CA ASN A 253 -4.83 2.57 -10.30
C ASN A 253 -5.87 1.76 -11.07
N LEU A 254 -7.13 1.75 -10.61
CA LEU A 254 -8.21 1.06 -11.30
C LEU A 254 -8.55 1.71 -12.65
N ALA A 255 -8.45 3.04 -12.76
CA ALA A 255 -8.60 3.74 -14.02
C ALA A 255 -7.60 3.23 -15.07
N ILE A 256 -6.34 2.98 -14.69
CA ILE A 256 -5.31 2.42 -15.58
C ILE A 256 -5.74 1.05 -16.09
N VAL A 257 -6.12 0.14 -15.17
CA VAL A 257 -6.55 -1.23 -15.53
C VAL A 257 -7.72 -1.18 -16.51
N ILE A 258 -8.72 -0.33 -16.25
CA ILE A 258 -9.89 -0.19 -17.12
C ILE A 258 -9.49 0.40 -18.48
N CYS A 259 -8.71 1.47 -18.52
CA CYS A 259 -8.28 2.11 -19.76
C CYS A 259 -7.45 1.17 -20.65
N VAL A 260 -6.57 0.35 -20.08
CA VAL A 260 -5.85 -0.67 -20.86
C VAL A 260 -6.80 -1.78 -21.32
N ALA A 261 -7.59 -2.36 -20.41
CA ALA A 261 -8.50 -3.47 -20.74
C ALA A 261 -9.59 -3.09 -21.77
N THR A 262 -9.94 -1.80 -21.88
CA THR A 262 -10.88 -1.27 -22.88
C THR A 262 -10.20 -0.78 -24.15
N GLY A 263 -8.87 -0.82 -24.20
CA GLY A 263 -8.09 -0.37 -25.34
C GLY A 263 -8.01 1.15 -25.52
N VAL A 264 -8.36 1.94 -24.50
CA VAL A 264 -8.12 3.39 -24.49
C VAL A 264 -6.63 3.69 -24.45
N ILE A 265 -5.84 2.85 -23.77
CA ILE A 265 -4.39 2.91 -23.74
C ILE A 265 -3.84 1.67 -24.46
N GLN A 266 -2.90 1.88 -25.37
CA GLN A 266 -2.39 0.89 -26.32
C GLN A 266 -0.86 0.83 -26.26
N PRO A 267 -0.25 -0.33 -26.57
CA PRO A 267 1.20 -0.47 -26.56
C PRO A 267 1.84 0.44 -27.61
N VAL A 268 3.06 0.88 -27.34
CA VAL A 268 3.83 1.74 -28.26
C VAL A 268 5.09 1.00 -28.68
N ASP A 269 5.26 0.79 -29.98
CA ASP A 269 6.50 0.27 -30.54
C ASP A 269 7.60 1.33 -30.42
N LEU A 270 8.43 1.22 -29.37
CA LEU A 270 9.63 2.02 -29.20
C LEU A 270 10.79 1.54 -30.11
N ALA A 271 10.51 0.71 -31.12
CA ALA A 271 11.49 0.23 -32.11
C ALA A 271 11.98 1.33 -33.08
N VAL A 272 11.61 2.60 -32.86
CA VAL A 272 12.38 3.72 -33.42
C VAL A 272 13.60 3.88 -32.52
N PRO A 273 14.81 3.57 -33.00
CA PRO A 273 16.00 3.77 -32.20
C PRO A 273 16.02 5.23 -31.74
N ASN A 274 16.54 5.44 -30.54
CA ASN A 274 16.90 6.73 -29.98
C ASN A 274 18.05 7.37 -30.82
N GLN A 275 17.91 7.44 -32.14
CA GLN A 275 18.75 8.24 -33.01
C GLN A 275 18.21 9.65 -32.97
N ALA A 276 19.08 10.57 -32.56
CA ALA A 276 18.83 12.00 -32.32
C ALA A 276 18.31 12.38 -30.92
N TYR A 277 18.89 11.81 -29.85
CA TYR A 277 19.33 12.66 -28.75
C TYR A 277 20.85 12.64 -28.67
N ASP A 278 21.50 13.03 -29.77
CA ASP A 278 22.86 13.52 -29.62
C ASP A 278 22.78 14.86 -28.88
N GLY A 279 23.63 15.05 -27.88
CA GLY A 279 23.80 16.33 -27.21
C GLY A 279 24.46 17.38 -28.10
N THR A 280 24.51 17.20 -29.42
CA THR A 280 25.18 18.12 -30.35
C THR A 280 24.23 19.19 -30.87
N ALA A 281 22.92 18.94 -30.91
CA ALA A 281 21.94 19.96 -31.32
C ALA A 281 21.83 21.12 -30.30
N HIS A 282 21.89 20.84 -28.99
CA HIS A 282 21.91 21.91 -27.98
C HIS A 282 23.25 22.65 -27.92
N ALA A 283 24.38 21.97 -28.19
CA ALA A 283 25.69 22.59 -28.26
C ALA A 283 25.88 23.45 -29.52
N ALA A 284 25.33 23.02 -30.66
CA ALA A 284 25.37 23.77 -31.91
C ALA A 284 24.48 25.02 -31.85
N MET A 285 23.29 24.94 -31.24
CA MET A 285 22.39 26.09 -31.09
C MET A 285 22.86 27.09 -30.03
N ALA A 286 23.56 26.64 -28.97
CA ALA A 286 24.20 27.53 -28.00
C ALA A 286 25.48 28.19 -28.54
N ALA A 287 26.18 27.57 -29.49
CA ALA A 287 27.34 28.16 -30.17
C ALA A 287 26.92 29.20 -31.24
N LEU A 288 25.75 29.05 -31.86
CA LEU A 288 25.22 29.98 -32.86
C LEU A 288 24.52 31.21 -32.27
N SER A 289 24.17 31.23 -30.97
CA SER A 289 23.60 32.41 -30.29
C SER A 289 24.64 33.33 -29.65
N VAL A 290 25.94 33.10 -29.89
CA VAL A 290 27.04 33.91 -29.34
C VAL A 290 27.84 34.66 -30.44
N ILE A 291 27.51 34.45 -31.71
CA ILE A 291 28.18 35.14 -32.85
C ILE A 291 27.14 35.69 -33.85
N GLY A 292 26.08 36.32 -33.36
CA GLY A 292 25.11 37.04 -34.19
C GLY A 292 24.51 38.22 -33.45
#